data_AF-A0A662SGP0-F1
#
_entry.id   AF-A0A662SGP0-F1
#
_cell.length_a   1.000
_cell.length_b   1.000
_cell.length_c   1.000
_cell.angle_alpha   90.00
_cell.angle_beta   90.00
_cell.angle_gamma   90.00
#
_symmetry.space_group_name_H-M   'P 1'
#
loop_
_entity.id
_entity.type
_entity.pdbx_description
1 polymer ?
#
loop_
_entity_poly.entity_id
_entity_poly.type
_entity_poly.pdbx_seq_one_letter_code
_entity_poly.pdbx_strand_id
1 'polypeptide(L)'
;MLVKVCKVEKTTLIVAVVILVLVAIGGFYSYQQMKKPKSPTGEVVLKVKGKITRTNVGNEYHFDLAMLEKMIDTEFDWECPWFGKYHWEGVSLVTLLKELGVPDDAKYIKFTAKDGVTAEYPISMLKEHPKIILAIKMNGEYIPDDKVGPLRVVIPYDQYPELEEDYPPFPFTVGWIIEAEVG
;
A
#
# COMPACT_ATOMS: atom_id res chain seq x y z
N MET A 1 16.30 -48.06 50.29
CA MET A 1 16.79 -47.31 49.11
C MET A 1 15.98 -46.01 49.04
N LEU A 2 16.49 -44.92 49.61
CA LEU A 2 15.74 -43.66 49.77
C LEU A 2 15.90 -42.80 48.50
N VAL A 3 14.79 -42.59 47.79
CA VAL A 3 14.72 -41.66 46.65
C VAL A 3 14.78 -40.24 47.22
N LYS A 4 15.91 -39.54 46.99
CA LYS A 4 16.04 -38.12 47.27
C LYS A 4 15.14 -37.35 46.30
N VAL A 5 13.96 -36.96 46.76
CA VAL A 5 13.10 -36.02 46.01
C VAL A 5 13.84 -34.68 46.00
N CYS A 6 14.33 -34.29 44.83
CA CYS A 6 15.05 -33.04 44.63
C CYS A 6 14.08 -31.87 44.85
N LYS A 7 14.15 -31.22 46.01
CA LYS A 7 13.31 -30.08 46.37
C LYS A 7 13.80 -28.86 45.58
N VAL A 8 13.13 -28.55 44.48
CA VAL A 8 13.43 -27.33 43.70
C VAL A 8 13.18 -26.12 44.60
N GLU A 9 14.22 -25.33 44.85
CA GLU A 9 14.08 -24.11 45.66
C GLU A 9 13.20 -23.08 44.94
N LYS A 10 12.31 -22.40 45.69
CA LYS A 10 11.42 -21.36 45.16
C LYS A 10 12.17 -20.33 44.29
N THR A 11 13.40 -19.98 44.66
CA THR A 11 14.26 -19.06 43.91
C THR A 11 14.61 -19.58 42.51
N THR A 12 14.90 -20.88 42.39
CA THR A 12 15.18 -21.52 41.09
C THR A 12 13.95 -21.52 40.19
N LEU A 13 12.76 -21.76 40.78
CA LEU A 13 11.48 -21.72 40.07
C LEU A 13 11.15 -20.31 39.58
N ILE A 14 11.38 -19.28 40.41
CA ILE A 14 11.18 -17.87 40.04
C ILE A 14 12.11 -17.46 38.90
N VAL A 15 13.40 -17.81 38.98
CA VAL A 15 14.37 -17.49 37.92
C VAL A 15 13.99 -18.16 36.59
N ALA A 16 13.57 -19.43 36.62
CA ALA A 16 13.12 -20.13 35.41
C ALA A 16 11.87 -19.48 34.79
N VAL A 17 10.90 -19.06 35.60
CA VAL A 17 9.70 -18.35 35.12
C VAL A 17 10.06 -16.99 34.53
N VAL A 18 10.96 -16.22 35.17
CA VAL A 18 11.42 -14.92 34.65
C VAL A 18 12.12 -15.10 33.30
N ILE A 19 13.00 -16.11 33.17
CA ILE A 19 13.67 -16.41 31.89
C ILE A 19 12.64 -16.77 30.81
N LEU A 20 11.66 -17.62 31.12
CA LEU A 20 10.59 -17.99 30.17
C LEU A 20 9.77 -16.77 29.73
N VAL A 21 9.44 -15.86 30.66
CA VAL A 21 8.74 -14.61 30.34
C VAL A 21 9.59 -13.71 29.44
N LEU A 22 10.89 -13.56 29.73
CA LEU A 22 11.79 -12.77 28.90
C LEU A 22 11.97 -13.36 27.49
N VAL A 23 12.06 -14.69 27.36
CA VAL A 23 12.11 -15.37 26.06
C VAL A 23 10.80 -15.19 25.30
N ALA A 24 9.64 -15.30 25.96
CA ALA A 24 8.34 -15.07 25.33
C ALA A 24 8.19 -13.62 24.85
N ILE A 25 8.61 -12.64 25.67
CA ILE A 25 8.62 -11.23 25.30
C ILE A 25 9.57 -10.99 24.13
N GLY A 26 10.82 -11.48 24.18
CA GLY A 26 11.79 -11.33 23.10
C GLY A 26 11.35 -11.99 21.80
N GLY A 27 10.71 -13.16 21.88
CA GLY A 27 10.08 -13.83 20.74
C GLY A 27 8.93 -13.02 20.15
N PHE A 28 8.08 -12.43 20.99
CA PHE A 28 6.99 -11.56 20.55
C PHE A 28 7.49 -10.29 19.85
N TYR A 29 8.52 -9.62 20.40
CA TYR A 29 9.14 -8.46 19.76
C TYR A 29 9.76 -8.80 18.40
N SER A 30 10.45 -9.95 18.30
CA SER A 30 11.05 -10.41 17.04
C SER A 30 10.00 -10.76 15.99
N TYR A 31 8.90 -11.40 16.41
CA TYR A 31 7.76 -11.70 15.54
C TYR A 31 7.09 -10.45 14.98
N GLN A 32 6.91 -9.41 15.82
CA GLN A 32 6.36 -8.13 15.38
C GLN A 32 7.27 -7.43 14.37
N GLN A 33 8.60 -7.50 14.54
CA GLN A 33 9.57 -6.95 13.59
C GLN A 33 9.49 -7.64 12.22
N MET A 34 9.35 -8.97 12.18
CA MET A 34 9.25 -9.71 10.91
C MET A 34 7.99 -9.40 10.10
N LYS A 35 6.92 -8.92 10.75
CA LYS A 35 5.66 -8.58 10.08
C LYS A 35 5.58 -7.14 9.58
N LYS A 36 6.55 -6.28 9.92
CA LYS A 36 6.56 -4.91 9.42
C LYS A 36 6.94 -4.89 7.93
N PRO A 37 6.22 -4.12 7.10
CA PRO A 37 6.67 -3.87 5.73
C PRO A 37 8.07 -3.27 5.72
N LYS A 38 8.83 -3.57 4.68
CA LYS A 38 10.18 -3.04 4.52
C LYS A 38 10.13 -1.52 4.34
N SER A 39 11.10 -0.83 4.92
CA SER A 39 11.31 0.60 4.65
C SER A 39 11.80 0.80 3.20
N PRO A 40 11.45 1.93 2.57
CA PRO A 40 11.95 2.28 1.24
C PRO A 40 13.48 2.39 1.27
N THR A 41 14.10 1.96 0.18
CA THR A 41 15.56 2.01 -0.04
C THR A 41 15.96 3.11 -1.01
N GLY A 42 15.03 3.55 -1.86
CA GLY A 42 15.18 4.68 -2.77
C GLY A 42 14.43 5.92 -2.29
N GLU A 43 14.27 6.88 -3.22
CA GLU A 43 13.44 8.07 -3.00
C GLU A 43 11.98 7.68 -2.76
N VAL A 44 11.36 8.29 -1.75
CA VAL A 44 9.95 8.10 -1.45
C VAL A 44 9.10 8.84 -2.47
N VAL A 45 8.31 8.09 -3.23
CA VAL A 45 7.43 8.64 -4.28
C VAL A 45 5.96 8.68 -3.87
N LEU A 46 5.55 7.86 -2.90
CA LEU A 46 4.19 7.88 -2.36
C LEU A 46 4.21 7.72 -0.84
N LYS A 47 3.58 8.66 -0.15
CA LYS A 47 3.31 8.56 1.30
C LYS A 47 1.83 8.26 1.51
N VAL A 48 1.53 7.22 2.28
CA VAL A 48 0.16 6.83 2.60
C VAL A 48 -0.09 6.96 4.09
N LYS A 49 -1.20 7.61 4.44
CA LYS A 49 -1.66 7.80 5.82
C LYS A 49 -3.14 7.45 5.96
N GLY A 50 -3.65 7.54 7.19
CA GLY A 50 -5.07 7.34 7.51
C GLY A 50 -5.35 5.94 8.05
N LYS A 51 -6.50 5.37 7.69
CA LYS A 51 -6.95 4.04 8.13
C LYS A 51 -6.19 2.91 7.43
N ILE A 52 -4.93 2.74 7.80
CA ILE A 52 -4.06 1.64 7.34
C ILE A 52 -3.49 0.90 8.55
N THR A 53 -3.34 -0.42 8.44
CA THR A 53 -2.81 -1.25 9.54
C THR A 53 -1.35 -1.64 9.35
N ARG A 54 -0.84 -1.52 8.11
CA ARG A 54 0.56 -1.78 7.77
C ARG A 54 1.28 -0.45 7.60
N THR A 55 2.38 -0.26 8.33
CA THR A 55 3.21 0.96 8.28
C THR A 55 4.69 0.60 8.34
N ASN A 56 5.53 1.38 7.65
CA ASN A 56 6.98 1.21 7.64
C ASN A 56 7.74 2.46 8.11
N VAL A 57 7.05 3.60 8.27
CA VAL A 57 7.60 4.84 8.81
C VAL A 57 6.56 5.46 9.76
N GLY A 58 6.75 5.31 11.07
CA GLY A 58 5.80 5.81 12.06
C GLY A 58 4.39 5.24 11.86
N ASN A 59 3.41 6.12 11.65
CA ASN A 59 2.01 5.81 11.34
C ASN A 59 1.69 5.87 9.84
N GLU A 60 2.70 5.93 8.99
CA GLU A 60 2.59 6.03 7.53
C GLU A 60 3.21 4.82 6.83
N TYR A 61 2.77 4.60 5.59
CA TYR A 61 3.41 3.70 4.66
C TYR A 61 4.07 4.51 3.55
N HIS A 62 5.39 4.41 3.42
CA HIS A 62 6.16 5.05 2.36
C HIS A 62 6.57 4.03 1.30
N PHE A 63 6.31 4.34 0.05
CA PHE A 63 6.76 3.56 -1.09
C PHE A 63 7.87 4.30 -1.86
N ASP A 64 8.90 3.56 -2.24
CA ASP A 64 9.76 3.92 -3.37
C ASP A 64 9.23 3.28 -4.67
N LEU A 65 9.77 3.69 -5.82
CA LEU A 65 9.36 3.15 -7.12
C LEU A 65 9.61 1.64 -7.23
N ALA A 66 10.71 1.13 -6.71
CA ALA A 66 11.07 -0.28 -6.80
C ALA A 66 10.13 -1.18 -5.98
N MET A 67 9.55 -0.66 -4.90
CA MET A 67 8.50 -1.34 -4.14
C MET A 67 7.21 -1.45 -4.96
N LEU A 68 6.76 -0.35 -5.57
CA LEU A 68 5.54 -0.31 -6.37
C LEU A 68 5.68 -1.16 -7.65
N GLU A 69 6.83 -1.11 -8.32
CA GLU A 69 7.08 -1.90 -9.53
C GLU A 69 6.97 -3.41 -9.29
N LYS A 70 7.44 -3.89 -8.12
CA LYS A 70 7.30 -5.31 -7.73
C LYS A 70 5.86 -5.74 -7.48
N MET A 71 4.94 -4.78 -7.33
CA MET A 71 3.53 -5.01 -7.08
C MET A 71 2.67 -4.86 -8.35
N ILE A 72 3.27 -4.52 -9.50
CA ILE A 72 2.53 -4.39 -10.76
C ILE A 72 1.82 -5.72 -11.06
N ASP A 73 0.51 -5.63 -11.24
CA ASP A 73 -0.37 -6.79 -11.46
C ASP A 73 -1.38 -6.58 -12.59
N THR A 74 -1.42 -5.38 -13.18
CA THR A 74 -2.45 -4.97 -14.13
C THR A 74 -1.85 -4.06 -15.21
N GLU A 75 -2.24 -4.31 -16.45
CA GLU A 75 -1.87 -3.52 -17.62
C GLU A 75 -3.03 -3.45 -18.63
N PHE A 76 -3.12 -2.36 -19.37
CA PHE A 76 -4.09 -2.18 -20.46
C PHE A 76 -3.78 -0.95 -21.33
N ASP A 77 -4.33 -0.93 -22.54
CA ASP A 77 -4.30 0.27 -23.37
C ASP A 77 -5.40 1.25 -22.96
N TRP A 78 -5.08 2.55 -22.91
CA TRP A 78 -6.06 3.62 -22.73
C TRP A 78 -5.68 4.87 -23.50
N GLU A 79 -6.67 5.50 -24.12
CA GLU A 79 -6.53 6.79 -24.79
C GLU A 79 -6.70 7.94 -23.81
N CYS A 80 -5.56 8.49 -23.36
CA CYS A 80 -5.53 9.64 -22.49
C CYS A 80 -5.89 10.92 -23.27
N PRO A 81 -6.90 11.70 -22.85
CA PRO A 81 -7.37 12.88 -23.59
C PRO A 81 -6.31 13.96 -23.87
N TRP A 82 -5.24 14.00 -23.06
CA TRP A 82 -4.20 15.04 -23.15
C TRP A 82 -3.00 14.63 -23.98
N PHE A 83 -2.65 13.35 -24.02
CA PHE A 83 -1.38 12.90 -24.57
C PHE A 83 -1.49 11.76 -25.58
N GLY A 84 -2.68 11.20 -25.79
CA GLY A 84 -2.96 10.13 -26.76
C GLY A 84 -3.01 8.73 -26.13
N LYS A 85 -2.97 7.71 -26.99
CA LYS A 85 -3.07 6.30 -26.62
C LYS A 85 -1.73 5.72 -26.20
N TYR A 86 -1.73 5.08 -25.02
CA TYR A 86 -0.56 4.38 -24.47
C TYR A 86 -0.97 3.07 -23.81
N HIS A 87 0.00 2.17 -23.69
CA HIS A 87 -0.08 0.98 -22.86
C HIS A 87 0.30 1.36 -21.42
N TRP A 88 -0.59 1.18 -20.46
CA TRP A 88 -0.36 1.55 -19.06
C TRP A 88 -0.14 0.31 -18.21
N GLU A 89 0.85 0.37 -17.32
CA GLU A 89 1.15 -0.70 -16.37
C GLU A 89 1.21 -0.13 -14.95
N GLY A 90 0.64 -0.86 -13.99
CA GLY A 90 0.54 -0.38 -12.62
C GLY A 90 0.09 -1.41 -11.62
N VAL A 91 -0.05 -0.94 -10.40
CA VAL A 91 -0.63 -1.70 -9.29
C VAL A 91 -2.12 -1.43 -9.27
N SER A 92 -2.96 -2.47 -9.34
CA SER A 92 -4.40 -2.29 -9.10
C SER A 92 -4.63 -1.62 -7.75
N LEU A 93 -5.56 -0.67 -7.69
CA LEU A 93 -5.85 0.01 -6.42
C LEU A 93 -6.37 -0.97 -5.36
N VAL A 94 -7.00 -2.09 -5.78
CA VAL A 94 -7.35 -3.20 -4.87
C VAL A 94 -6.11 -3.85 -4.26
N THR A 95 -5.06 -4.14 -5.05
CA THR A 95 -3.80 -4.69 -4.53
C THR A 95 -3.08 -3.70 -3.63
N LEU A 96 -3.09 -2.39 -3.97
CA LEU A 96 -2.53 -1.35 -3.12
C LEU A 96 -3.24 -1.30 -1.74
N LEU A 97 -4.58 -1.28 -1.72
CA LEU A 97 -5.36 -1.29 -0.47
C LEU A 97 -5.09 -2.53 0.38
N LYS A 98 -4.93 -3.69 -0.25
CA LYS A 98 -4.55 -4.94 0.42
C LYS A 98 -3.14 -4.86 1.03
N GLU A 99 -2.17 -4.29 0.31
CA GLU A 99 -0.80 -4.11 0.81
C GLU A 99 -0.75 -3.17 2.02
N LEU A 100 -1.58 -2.13 2.02
CA LEU A 100 -1.73 -1.18 3.13
C LEU A 100 -2.48 -1.78 4.34
N GLY A 101 -3.12 -2.93 4.18
CA GLY A 101 -3.95 -3.55 5.21
C GLY A 101 -5.12 -2.65 5.59
N VAL A 102 -5.80 -2.08 4.59
CA VAL A 102 -6.98 -1.22 4.79
C VAL A 102 -8.12 -2.02 5.42
N PRO A 103 -8.73 -1.56 6.53
CA PRO A 103 -9.84 -2.25 7.17
C PRO A 103 -11.14 -2.13 6.36
N ASP A 104 -12.08 -3.05 6.58
CA ASP A 104 -13.33 -3.11 5.81
C ASP A 104 -14.28 -1.92 6.01
N ASP A 105 -14.11 -1.16 7.10
CA ASP A 105 -14.91 0.02 7.40
C ASP A 105 -14.38 1.31 6.75
N ALA A 106 -13.19 1.27 6.13
CA ALA A 106 -12.68 2.35 5.30
C ALA A 106 -13.61 2.60 4.10
N LYS A 107 -13.77 3.87 3.75
CA LYS A 107 -14.74 4.37 2.77
C LYS A 107 -14.08 4.77 1.46
N TYR A 108 -12.92 5.40 1.52
CA TYR A 108 -12.27 5.93 0.34
C TYR A 108 -10.75 5.88 0.46
N ILE A 109 -10.10 6.00 -0.69
CA ILE A 109 -8.72 6.45 -0.81
C ILE A 109 -8.71 7.76 -1.60
N LYS A 110 -8.02 8.77 -1.07
CA LYS A 110 -7.85 10.07 -1.72
C LYS A 110 -6.39 10.25 -2.09
N PHE A 111 -6.12 10.55 -3.36
CA PHE A 111 -4.79 10.88 -3.85
C PHE A 111 -4.60 12.40 -3.94
N THR A 112 -3.40 12.86 -3.62
CA THR A 112 -3.00 14.26 -3.73
C THR A 112 -1.74 14.37 -4.60
N ALA A 113 -1.83 15.22 -5.61
CA ALA A 113 -0.75 15.53 -6.53
C ALA A 113 0.17 16.64 -6.00
N LYS A 114 1.39 16.73 -6.56
CA LYS A 114 2.38 17.75 -6.19
C LYS A 114 1.93 19.19 -6.47
N ASP A 115 0.98 19.37 -7.38
CA ASP A 115 0.37 20.66 -7.75
C ASP A 115 -0.90 20.99 -6.93
N GLY A 116 -1.30 20.10 -6.00
CA GLY A 116 -2.45 20.27 -5.13
C GLY A 116 -3.77 19.71 -5.67
N VAL A 117 -3.79 19.15 -6.89
CA VAL A 117 -4.99 18.44 -7.39
C VAL A 117 -5.25 17.19 -6.53
N THR A 118 -6.51 16.95 -6.21
CA THR A 118 -6.93 15.78 -5.44
C THR A 118 -8.06 15.05 -6.14
N ALA A 119 -8.11 13.73 -5.95
CA ALA A 119 -9.22 12.90 -6.37
C ALA A 119 -9.46 11.81 -5.32
N GLU A 120 -10.74 11.59 -4.99
CA GLU A 120 -11.19 10.62 -4.01
C GLU A 120 -11.94 9.48 -4.69
N TYR A 121 -11.63 8.24 -4.30
CA TYR A 121 -12.18 7.03 -4.89
C TYR A 121 -12.83 6.19 -3.80
N PRO A 122 -14.16 5.93 -3.88
CA PRO A 122 -14.82 5.02 -2.97
C PRO A 122 -14.22 3.61 -3.06
N ILE A 123 -13.89 3.02 -1.92
CA ILE A 123 -13.31 1.66 -1.87
C ILE A 123 -14.29 0.62 -2.43
N SER A 124 -15.60 0.83 -2.29
CA SER A 124 -16.61 -0.03 -2.91
C SER A 124 -16.52 -0.02 -4.43
N MET A 125 -16.40 1.17 -5.03
CA MET A 125 -16.21 1.32 -6.47
C MET A 125 -14.91 0.63 -6.91
N LEU A 126 -13.80 0.81 -6.19
CA LEU A 126 -12.55 0.12 -6.52
C LEU A 126 -12.65 -1.41 -6.45
N LYS A 127 -13.43 -1.95 -5.50
CA LYS A 127 -13.68 -3.40 -5.39
C LYS A 127 -14.50 -3.94 -6.56
N GLU A 128 -15.44 -3.15 -7.07
CA GLU A 128 -16.27 -3.50 -8.25
C GLU A 128 -15.49 -3.34 -9.56
N HIS A 129 -14.48 -2.45 -9.59
CA HIS A 129 -13.68 -2.11 -10.77
C HIS A 129 -12.18 -2.41 -10.52
N PRO A 130 -11.80 -3.69 -10.34
CA PRO A 130 -10.46 -4.07 -9.87
C PRO A 130 -9.33 -3.74 -10.85
N LYS A 131 -9.63 -3.34 -12.09
CA LYS A 131 -8.62 -2.96 -13.09
C LYS A 131 -8.23 -1.49 -13.05
N ILE A 132 -8.80 -0.68 -12.14
CA ILE A 132 -8.30 0.68 -11.93
C ILE A 132 -6.93 0.59 -11.25
N ILE A 133 -5.93 1.28 -11.82
CA ILE A 133 -4.54 1.18 -11.40
C ILE A 133 -3.98 2.50 -10.88
N LEU A 134 -3.03 2.39 -9.95
CA LEU A 134 -1.95 3.36 -9.81
C LEU A 134 -0.87 3.00 -10.82
N ALA A 135 -0.89 3.67 -11.97
CA ALA A 135 0.05 3.48 -13.06
C ALA A 135 1.44 4.02 -12.69
N ILE A 136 2.45 3.28 -13.12
CA ILE A 136 3.88 3.53 -12.89
C ILE A 136 4.64 3.60 -14.22
N LYS A 137 4.19 2.82 -15.21
CA LYS A 137 4.79 2.80 -16.56
C LYS A 137 3.77 3.13 -17.64
N MET A 138 4.29 3.70 -18.72
CA MET A 138 3.62 3.88 -19.99
C MET A 138 4.53 3.36 -21.12
N ASN A 139 4.02 2.45 -21.95
CA ASN A 139 4.77 1.76 -23.01
C ASN A 139 6.07 1.10 -22.51
N GLY A 140 6.05 0.41 -21.36
CA GLY A 140 7.22 -0.29 -20.81
C GLY A 140 8.24 0.61 -20.11
N GLU A 141 8.11 1.94 -20.19
CA GLU A 141 8.99 2.91 -19.55
C GLU A 141 8.29 3.61 -18.39
N TYR A 142 9.04 4.12 -17.40
CA TYR A 142 8.43 4.91 -16.33
C TYR A 142 7.74 6.15 -16.89
N ILE A 143 6.61 6.52 -16.29
CA ILE A 143 5.87 7.72 -16.71
C ILE A 143 6.77 8.95 -16.48
N PRO A 144 7.08 9.73 -17.52
CA PRO A 144 7.91 10.92 -17.37
C PRO A 144 7.12 12.07 -16.74
N ASP A 145 7.84 13.06 -16.19
CA ASP A 145 7.22 14.16 -15.44
C ASP A 145 6.25 15.00 -16.30
N ASP A 146 6.55 15.21 -17.59
CA ASP A 146 5.69 15.96 -18.52
C ASP A 146 4.41 15.21 -18.92
N LYS A 147 4.35 13.90 -18.62
CA LYS A 147 3.16 13.05 -18.72
C LYS A 147 2.58 12.74 -17.35
N VAL A 148 2.86 13.61 -16.38
CA VAL A 148 2.36 13.58 -15.01
C VAL A 148 2.76 12.34 -14.21
N GLY A 149 3.98 11.85 -14.43
CA GLY A 149 4.61 10.82 -13.60
C GLY A 149 5.07 11.32 -12.23
N PRO A 150 5.73 10.50 -11.40
CA PRO A 150 5.98 9.08 -11.61
C PRO A 150 4.73 8.20 -11.39
N LEU A 151 3.66 8.77 -10.83
CA LEU A 151 2.45 8.04 -10.42
C LEU A 151 1.18 8.75 -10.91
N ARG A 152 0.27 7.97 -11.51
CA ARG A 152 -1.03 8.45 -12.00
C ARG A 152 -2.12 7.40 -11.77
N VAL A 153 -3.33 7.82 -11.41
CA VAL A 153 -4.50 6.92 -11.48
C VAL A 153 -4.97 6.79 -12.92
N VAL A 154 -5.16 5.57 -13.39
CA VAL A 154 -5.70 5.29 -14.73
C VAL A 154 -6.93 4.41 -14.61
N ILE A 155 -8.02 4.87 -15.22
CA ILE A 155 -9.31 4.18 -15.28
C ILE A 155 -9.50 3.65 -16.71
N PRO A 156 -9.70 2.34 -16.91
CA PRO A 156 -9.92 1.77 -18.23
C PRO A 156 -11.36 2.00 -18.69
N TYR A 157 -11.71 3.22 -19.14
CA TYR A 157 -13.08 3.56 -19.57
C TYR A 157 -13.60 2.67 -20.72
N ASP A 158 -12.74 2.11 -21.56
CA ASP A 158 -13.15 1.11 -22.56
C ASP A 158 -13.76 -0.16 -21.92
N GLN A 159 -13.36 -0.48 -20.69
CA GLN A 159 -13.83 -1.64 -19.93
C GLN A 159 -14.90 -1.28 -18.89
N TYR A 160 -14.87 -0.05 -18.39
CA TYR A 160 -15.80 0.52 -17.41
C TYR A 160 -16.41 1.83 -17.94
N PRO A 161 -17.14 1.79 -19.07
CA PRO A 161 -17.65 3.00 -19.71
C PRO A 161 -18.66 3.75 -18.83
N GLU A 162 -19.36 3.04 -17.94
CA GLU A 162 -20.27 3.62 -16.96
C GLU A 162 -19.58 4.58 -15.98
N LEU A 163 -18.27 4.43 -15.75
CA LEU A 163 -17.53 5.31 -14.85
C LEU A 163 -17.21 6.67 -15.46
N GLU A 164 -17.32 6.85 -16.78
CA GLU A 164 -16.93 8.12 -17.42
C GLU A 164 -17.85 9.28 -17.03
N GLU A 165 -19.13 9.00 -16.74
CA GLU A 165 -20.10 10.01 -16.31
C GLU A 165 -19.81 10.50 -14.88
N ASP A 166 -19.64 9.58 -13.93
CA ASP A 166 -19.44 9.90 -12.51
C ASP A 166 -17.98 10.23 -12.15
N TYR A 167 -17.03 9.62 -12.88
CA TYR A 167 -15.59 9.74 -12.67
C TYR A 167 -14.89 10.11 -13.99
N PRO A 168 -15.17 11.28 -14.60
CA PRO A 168 -14.56 11.67 -15.86
C PRO A 168 -13.04 11.81 -15.75
N PRO A 169 -12.28 11.76 -16.87
CA PRO A 169 -10.83 11.77 -16.85
C PRO A 169 -10.20 12.87 -15.97
N PHE A 170 -10.77 14.07 -15.95
CA PHE A 170 -10.38 15.11 -14.99
C PHE A 170 -11.48 15.30 -13.94
N PRO A 171 -11.18 15.24 -12.64
CA PRO A 171 -9.86 15.08 -12.01
C PRO A 171 -9.46 13.62 -11.70
N PHE A 172 -10.27 12.62 -12.05
CA PHE A 172 -10.16 11.24 -11.55
C PHE A 172 -9.10 10.35 -12.22
N THR A 173 -8.33 10.90 -13.16
CA THR A 173 -7.07 10.30 -13.60
C THR A 173 -5.89 11.17 -13.19
N VAL A 174 -5.90 11.60 -11.91
CA VAL A 174 -4.87 12.46 -11.32
C VAL A 174 -3.47 11.87 -11.48
N GLY A 175 -2.51 12.69 -11.91
CA GLY A 175 -1.08 12.36 -11.98
C GLY A 175 -0.25 13.20 -11.01
N TRP A 176 1.07 13.10 -11.08
CA TRP A 176 2.01 13.69 -10.12
C TRP A 176 1.68 13.33 -8.66
N ILE A 177 1.11 12.15 -8.43
CA ILE A 177 0.67 11.73 -7.11
C ILE A 177 1.88 11.61 -6.18
N ILE A 178 1.78 12.21 -4.99
CA ILE A 178 2.81 12.16 -3.94
C ILE A 178 2.27 11.68 -2.59
N GLU A 179 0.97 11.83 -2.35
CA GLU A 179 0.32 11.40 -1.11
C GLU A 179 -0.97 10.63 -1.39
N ALA A 180 -1.30 9.70 -0.49
CA ALA A 180 -2.61 9.09 -0.38
C ALA A 180 -3.11 9.09 1.07
N GLU A 181 -4.42 9.23 1.24
CA GLU A 181 -5.09 9.18 2.53
C GLU A 181 -6.26 8.20 2.46
N VAL A 182 -6.28 7.20 3.35
CA VAL A 182 -7.38 6.25 3.48
C VAL A 182 -8.31 6.73 4.60
N GLY A 183 -9.58 6.96 4.28
CA GLY A 183 -10.62 7.44 5.22
C GLY A 183 -11.69 6.42 5.52
#